data_AF-A0A936H4Z6-F1
#
_entry.id   AF-A0A936H4Z6-F1
#
_cell.length_a   1.000
_cell.length_b   1.000
_cell.length_c   1.000
_cell.angle_alpha   90.00
_cell.angle_beta   90.00
_cell.angle_gamma   90.00
#
_symmetry.space_group_name_H-M   'P 1'
#
loop_
_entity.id
_entity.type
_entity.pdbx_description
1 polymer ?
#
loop_
_entity_poly.entity_id
_entity_poly.type
_entity_poly.pdbx_seq_one_letter_code
_entity_poly.pdbx_strand_id
1 'polypeptide(L)'
;MPFIVKKTVALIINSGNDYLIQVKANQKHLFQQIKSNISQAVPIDTYSQTQRSRGRQEARHVELYNCLEGISKDWLNLEALVYVRRRDTEKKAATIVKSISTSQAYLPRVQNWSPKAYEVIG
;
A
#
# COMPACT_ATOMS: atom_id res chain seq x y z
N MET A 1 0.73 24.92 4.37
CA MET A 1 2.07 24.38 4.71
C MET A 1 2.35 23.13 3.88
N PRO A 2 3.50 22.99 3.22
CA PRO A 2 3.82 21.79 2.47
C PRO A 2 4.07 20.61 3.42
N PHE A 3 3.24 19.57 3.32
CA PHE A 3 3.36 18.35 4.11
C PHE A 3 4.43 17.42 3.52
N ILE A 4 5.49 17.13 4.28
CA ILE A 4 6.58 16.26 3.84
C ILE A 4 6.40 14.87 4.47
N VAL A 5 5.91 13.92 3.68
CA VAL A 5 5.61 12.53 4.09
C VAL A 5 6.79 11.89 4.82
N LYS A 6 8.03 12.08 4.32
CA LYS A 6 9.26 11.51 4.91
C LYS A 6 9.56 12.03 6.33
N LYS A 7 9.27 13.29 6.62
CA LYS A 7 9.45 13.85 7.99
C LYS A 7 8.45 13.23 8.97
N THR A 8 7.24 12.96 8.50
CA THR A 8 6.20 12.29 9.32
C THR A 8 6.60 10.86 9.62
N VAL A 9 7.16 10.14 8.64
CA VAL A 9 7.73 8.79 8.85
C VAL A 9 8.76 8.79 9.98
N ALA A 10 9.70 9.75 9.97
CA ALA A 10 10.70 9.85 11.03
C ALA A 10 10.07 10.04 12.43
N LEU A 11 9.03 10.86 12.54
CA LEU A 11 8.30 11.05 13.81
C LEU A 11 7.60 9.77 14.29
N ILE A 12 6.98 9.02 13.37
CA ILE A 12 6.32 7.74 13.68
C ILE A 12 7.34 6.74 14.24
N ILE A 13 8.48 6.57 13.56
CA ILE A 13 9.56 5.68 14.03
C ILE A 13 10.13 6.14 15.37
N ASN A 14 10.38 7.44 15.55
CA ASN A 14 10.89 7.98 16.82
C ASN A 14 9.93 7.77 17.99
N SER A 15 8.63 7.67 17.71
CA SER A 15 7.61 7.35 18.73
C SER A 15 7.47 5.84 19.02
N GLY A 16 8.30 5.00 18.40
CA GLY A 16 8.26 3.53 18.56
C GLY A 16 7.12 2.85 17.81
N ASN A 17 6.54 3.52 16.81
CA ASN A 17 5.41 3.01 16.04
C ASN A 17 5.83 2.60 14.62
N ASP A 18 5.10 1.64 14.07
CA ASP A 18 5.20 1.25 12.66
C ASP A 18 4.30 2.12 11.78
N TYR A 19 4.63 2.21 10.49
CA TYR A 19 3.78 2.86 9.49
C TYR A 19 3.36 1.95 8.33
N LEU A 20 2.23 2.34 7.73
CA LEU A 20 1.75 1.87 6.44
C LEU A 20 1.33 3.10 5.62
N ILE A 21 2.02 3.37 4.51
CA ILE A 21 1.77 4.57 3.69
C ILE A 21 1.41 4.18 2.27
N GLN A 22 0.29 4.72 1.78
CA GLN A 22 -0.10 4.60 0.37
C GLN A 22 0.80 5.47 -0.52
N VAL A 23 1.31 4.86 -1.59
CA VAL A 23 2.05 5.54 -2.65
C VAL A 23 1.08 6.16 -3.64
N LYS A 24 1.16 7.49 -3.79
CA LYS A 24 0.37 8.26 -4.75
C LYS A 24 1.09 8.33 -6.10
N ALA A 25 0.31 8.36 -7.19
CA ALA A 25 0.84 8.37 -8.56
C ALA A 25 1.67 9.63 -8.90
N ASN A 26 1.52 10.72 -8.16
CA ASN A 26 2.35 11.92 -8.32
C ASN A 26 3.82 11.68 -7.93
N GLN A 27 4.14 10.63 -7.18
CA GLN A 27 5.51 10.21 -6.86
C GLN A 27 6.03 9.25 -7.94
N LYS A 28 6.21 9.77 -9.17
CA LYS A 28 6.44 8.95 -10.37
C LYS A 28 7.59 7.95 -10.23
N HIS A 29 8.76 8.38 -9.75
CA HIS A 29 9.94 7.52 -9.60
C HIS A 29 9.68 6.37 -8.62
N LEU A 30 9.18 6.67 -7.42
CA LEU A 30 8.86 5.65 -6.42
C LEU A 30 7.80 4.67 -6.95
N PHE A 31 6.77 5.19 -7.60
CA PHE A 31 5.70 4.36 -8.14
C PHE A 31 6.17 3.42 -9.25
N GLN A 32 7.08 3.87 -10.12
CA GLN A 32 7.71 3.08 -11.17
C GLN A 32 8.65 2.03 -10.58
N GLN A 33 9.50 2.38 -9.62
CA GLN A 33 10.38 1.43 -8.95
C GLN A 33 9.58 0.30 -8.30
N ILE A 34 8.49 0.65 -7.58
CA ILE A 34 7.61 -0.36 -6.98
C ILE A 34 6.95 -1.24 -8.04
N LYS A 35 6.63 -0.73 -9.24
CA LYS A 35 6.15 -1.61 -10.34
C LYS A 35 7.23 -2.61 -10.73
N SER A 36 8.47 -2.14 -10.90
CA SER A 36 9.59 -3.00 -11.29
C SER A 36 9.78 -4.11 -10.27
N ASN A 37 9.87 -3.76 -8.99
CA ASN A 37 10.08 -4.72 -7.91
C ASN A 37 8.97 -5.78 -7.87
N ILE A 38 7.70 -5.36 -7.97
CA ILE A 38 6.56 -6.29 -8.00
C ILE A 38 6.58 -7.19 -9.25
N SER A 39 7.00 -6.66 -10.41
CA SER A 39 7.05 -7.45 -11.66
C SER A 39 8.20 -8.46 -11.71
N GLN A 40 9.24 -8.25 -10.92
CA GLN A 40 10.46 -9.07 -10.93
C GLN A 40 10.53 -10.04 -9.73
N ALA A 41 9.75 -9.80 -8.68
CA ALA A 41 9.76 -10.61 -7.47
C ALA A 41 8.53 -11.52 -7.37
N VAL A 42 8.68 -12.61 -6.61
CA VAL A 42 7.56 -13.45 -6.17
C VAL A 42 7.04 -12.89 -4.83
N PRO A 43 5.72 -12.79 -4.62
CA PRO A 43 5.20 -12.36 -3.32
C PRO A 43 5.57 -13.36 -2.23
N ILE A 44 6.00 -12.84 -1.08
CA ILE A 44 6.30 -13.64 0.11
C ILE A 44 5.04 -14.11 0.84
N ASP A 45 3.92 -13.42 0.63
CA ASP A 45 2.62 -13.81 1.16
C ASP A 45 1.49 -13.26 0.29
N THR A 46 0.35 -13.93 0.28
CA THR A 46 -0.84 -13.54 -0.49
C THR A 46 -2.12 -13.77 0.30
N TYR A 47 -3.08 -12.86 0.15
CA TYR A 47 -4.40 -12.96 0.76
C TYR A 47 -5.49 -12.55 -0.22
N SER A 48 -6.57 -13.32 -0.27
CA SER A 48 -7.73 -13.03 -1.12
C SER A 48 -9.02 -13.10 -0.33
N GLN A 49 -9.90 -12.13 -0.55
CA GLN A 49 -11.23 -12.11 0.05
C GLN A 49 -12.26 -11.63 -0.95
N THR A 50 -13.43 -12.26 -0.95
CA THR A 50 -14.61 -11.76 -1.64
C THR A 50 -15.71 -11.52 -0.63
N GLN A 51 -16.28 -10.32 -0.62
CA GLN A 51 -17.39 -9.95 0.24
C GLN A 51 -18.57 -9.47 -0.61
N ARG A 52 -19.78 -9.89 -0.26
CA ARG A 52 -21.02 -9.39 -0.83
C ARG A 52 -21.78 -8.61 0.23
N SER A 53 -22.17 -7.38 -0.07
CA SER A 53 -22.98 -6.55 0.83
C SER A 53 -23.91 -5.64 0.04
N ARG A 54 -25.22 -5.65 0.38
CA ARG A 54 -26.26 -4.79 -0.20
C ARG A 54 -26.18 -4.64 -1.74
N GLY A 55 -26.00 -5.77 -2.44
CA GLY A 55 -25.91 -5.81 -3.90
C GLY A 55 -24.50 -5.60 -4.48
N ARG A 56 -23.56 -5.03 -3.72
CA ARG A 56 -22.16 -4.88 -4.15
C ARG A 56 -21.37 -6.15 -3.85
N GLN A 57 -20.62 -6.63 -4.84
CA GLN A 57 -19.58 -7.64 -4.66
C GLN A 57 -18.22 -6.97 -4.77
N GLU A 58 -17.42 -7.11 -3.71
CA GLU A 58 -16.06 -6.62 -3.64
C GLU A 58 -15.10 -7.80 -3.52
N ALA A 59 -14.14 -7.89 -4.43
CA ALA A 59 -13.01 -8.80 -4.32
C ALA A 59 -11.73 -8.02 -4.01
N ARG A 60 -11.04 -8.38 -2.94
CA ARG A 60 -9.72 -7.86 -2.55
C ARG A 60 -8.69 -8.96 -2.72
N HIS A 61 -7.58 -8.62 -3.36
CA HIS A 61 -6.38 -9.45 -3.45
C HIS A 61 -5.19 -8.64 -2.95
N VAL A 62 -4.45 -9.17 -2.00
CA VAL A 62 -3.31 -8.54 -1.34
C VAL A 62 -2.09 -9.43 -1.53
N GLU A 63 -0.98 -8.84 -1.90
CA GLU A 63 0.31 -9.50 -2.07
C GLU A 63 1.36 -8.72 -1.28
N LEU A 64 2.24 -9.43 -0.60
CA LEU A 64 3.34 -8.86 0.18
C LEU A 64 4.67 -9.17 -0.52
N TYR A 65 5.56 -8.19 -0.61
CA TYR A 65 6.88 -8.33 -1.22
C TYR A 65 7.95 -7.73 -0.28
N ASN A 66 9.12 -8.37 -0.22
CA ASN A 66 10.30 -7.85 0.48
C ASN A 66 11.39 -7.32 -0.47
N CYS A 67 11.12 -7.28 -1.79
CA CYS A 67 12.03 -6.70 -2.77
C CYS A 67 11.96 -5.17 -2.70
N LEU A 68 12.94 -4.56 -2.05
CA LEU A 68 13.05 -3.12 -1.83
C LEU A 68 14.10 -2.44 -2.71
N GLU A 69 14.63 -3.16 -3.70
CA GLU A 69 15.70 -2.67 -4.57
C GLU A 69 15.32 -1.34 -5.25
N GLY A 70 16.28 -0.42 -5.33
CA GLY A 70 16.10 0.90 -5.94
C GLY A 70 15.22 1.89 -5.16
N ILE A 71 14.64 1.50 -4.03
CA ILE A 71 13.87 2.43 -3.18
C ILE A 71 14.82 3.25 -2.31
N SER A 72 14.58 4.56 -2.24
CA SER A 72 15.39 5.51 -1.46
C SER A 72 15.41 5.14 0.03
N LYS A 73 16.60 5.19 0.64
CA LYS A 73 16.81 4.99 2.08
C LYS A 73 16.17 6.06 2.98
N ASP A 74 15.65 7.15 2.39
CA ASP A 74 14.88 8.16 3.13
C ASP A 74 13.55 7.60 3.67
N TRP A 75 13.08 6.47 3.14
CA TRP A 75 12.00 5.68 3.72
C TRP A 75 12.55 4.87 4.89
N LEU A 76 12.68 5.53 6.04
CA LEU A 76 13.23 4.93 7.26
C LEU A 76 12.46 3.66 7.64
N ASN A 77 13.19 2.63 8.08
CA ASN A 77 12.68 1.33 8.48
C ASN A 77 11.73 0.63 7.49
N LEU A 78 11.80 0.94 6.19
CA LEU A 78 11.00 0.24 5.19
C LEU A 78 11.37 -1.26 5.13
N GLU A 79 10.37 -2.13 5.34
CA GLU A 79 10.54 -3.58 5.38
C GLU A 79 9.80 -4.32 4.25
N ALA A 80 8.64 -3.81 3.82
CA ALA A 80 7.83 -4.49 2.81
C ALA A 80 7.04 -3.57 1.88
N LEU A 81 6.74 -4.09 0.70
CA LEU A 81 5.76 -3.55 -0.24
C LEU A 81 4.48 -4.37 -0.16
N VAL A 82 3.37 -3.68 0.03
CA VAL A 82 2.03 -4.28 0.02
C VAL A 82 1.34 -3.85 -1.26
N TYR A 83 0.96 -4.82 -2.08
CA TYR A 83 0.23 -4.60 -3.32
C TYR A 83 -1.22 -5.06 -3.14
N VAL A 84 -2.17 -4.14 -3.34
CA VAL A 84 -3.59 -4.41 -3.19
C VAL A 84 -4.30 -4.17 -4.51
N ARG A 85 -5.04 -5.18 -4.96
CA ARG A 85 -5.99 -5.10 -6.09
C ARG A 85 -7.42 -5.22 -5.55
N ARG A 86 -8.25 -4.22 -5.83
CA ARG A 86 -9.70 -4.29 -5.58
C ARG A 86 -10.46 -4.40 -6.90
N ARG A 87 -11.43 -5.32 -6.97
CA ARG A 87 -12.41 -5.40 -8.07
C ARG A 87 -13.81 -5.24 -7.48
N ASP A 88 -14.50 -4.20 -7.93
CA ASP A 88 -15.93 -4.02 -7.70
C ASP A 88 -16.69 -4.45 -8.96
N THR A 89 -17.71 -5.28 -8.83
CA THR A 89 -18.49 -5.76 -10.00
C THR A 89 -19.24 -4.64 -10.75
N GLU A 90 -19.43 -3.46 -10.15
CA GLU A 90 -20.10 -2.31 -10.78
C GLU A 90 -19.14 -1.30 -11.44
N LYS A 91 -17.84 -1.37 -11.16
CA LYS A 91 -16.83 -0.51 -11.79
C LYS A 91 -15.65 -1.36 -12.24
N LYS A 92 -15.42 -1.47 -13.55
CA LYS A 92 -14.22 -2.06 -14.18
C LYS A 92 -12.90 -1.34 -13.81
N ALA A 93 -12.83 -0.62 -12.69
CA ALA A 93 -11.66 0.11 -12.25
C ALA A 93 -10.93 -0.70 -11.17
N ALA A 94 -9.82 -1.34 -11.55
CA ALA A 94 -8.89 -1.91 -10.59
C ALA A 94 -8.25 -0.78 -9.79
N THR A 95 -8.60 -0.65 -8.51
CA THR A 95 -7.87 0.26 -7.63
C THR A 95 -6.61 -0.46 -7.20
N ILE A 96 -5.47 0.00 -7.73
CA ILE A 96 -4.13 -0.46 -7.35
C ILE A 96 -3.66 0.43 -6.21
N VAL A 97 -3.65 -0.10 -4.99
CA VAL A 97 -2.97 0.54 -3.87
C VAL A 97 -1.64 -0.15 -3.70
N LYS A 98 -0.56 0.62 -3.77
CA LYS A 98 0.77 0.18 -3.36
C LYS A 98 1.08 0.89 -2.07
N SER A 99 1.42 0.14 -1.04
CA SER A 99 1.86 0.71 0.23
C SER A 99 3.22 0.19 0.64
N ILE A 100 3.90 1.02 1.41
CA ILE A 100 5.20 0.78 2.03
C ILE A 100 4.90 0.50 3.52
N SER A 101 5.46 -0.57 4.06
CA SER A 101 5.27 -0.98 5.46
C SER A 101 6.58 -1.31 6.15
N THR A 102 6.54 -1.27 7.47
CA THR A 102 7.69 -1.42 8.39
C THR A 102 7.54 -2.59 9.34
N SER A 103 6.52 -3.43 9.18
CA SER A 103 6.47 -4.72 9.84
C SER A 103 5.85 -5.77 8.92
N GLN A 104 6.22 -7.03 9.15
CA GLN A 104 5.81 -8.17 8.33
C GLN A 104 4.40 -8.70 8.68
N ALA A 105 3.83 -8.30 9.83
CA ALA A 105 2.63 -8.90 10.43
C ALA A 105 1.28 -8.28 9.97
N TYR A 106 1.13 -7.92 8.69
CA TYR A 106 0.08 -6.94 8.28
C TYR A 106 -1.19 -7.47 7.62
N LEU A 107 -1.24 -8.74 7.20
CA LEU A 107 -2.42 -9.23 6.47
C LEU A 107 -3.76 -9.03 7.20
N PRO A 108 -3.89 -9.21 8.53
CA PRO A 108 -5.16 -9.02 9.22
C PRO A 108 -5.62 -7.55 9.26
N ARG A 109 -4.69 -6.58 9.27
CA ARG A 109 -5.02 -5.14 9.38
C ARG A 109 -5.39 -4.50 8.04
N VAL A 110 -4.85 -5.02 6.93
CA VAL A 110 -5.23 -4.58 5.56
C VAL A 110 -6.63 -5.05 5.20
N GLN A 111 -7.11 -6.17 5.75
CA GLN A 111 -8.45 -6.73 5.49
C GLN A 111 -9.58 -5.71 5.72
N ASN A 112 -9.46 -4.85 6.73
CA ASN A 112 -10.46 -3.85 7.09
C ASN A 112 -10.15 -2.44 6.55
N TRP A 113 -9.02 -2.27 5.86
CA TRP A 113 -8.63 -0.98 5.30
C TRP A 113 -9.34 -0.74 3.96
N SER A 114 -10.43 0.03 4.01
CA SER A 114 -11.02 0.62 2.81
C SER A 114 -10.34 1.97 2.57
N PRO A 115 -9.66 2.21 1.43
CA PRO A 115 -9.34 3.57 1.02
C PRO A 115 -10.68 4.29 0.83
N LYS A 116 -11.13 5.01 1.86
CA LYS A 116 -12.12 6.05 1.68
C LYS A 116 -11.51 6.99 0.64
N ALA A 117 -12.28 7.28 -0.40
CA ALA A 117 -11.96 8.37 -1.31
C ALA A 117 -11.68 9.59 -0.43
N TYR A 118 -10.41 9.96 -0.29
CA TYR A 118 -10.08 11.22 0.33
C TYR A 118 -10.62 12.26 -0.64
N GLU A 119 -11.63 13.01 -0.22
CA GLU A 119 -11.81 14.35 -0.75
C GLU A 119 -10.44 15.01 -0.66
N VAL A 120 -9.98 15.50 -1.81
CA VAL A 120 -8.80 16.35 -1.87
C VAL A 120 -9.19 17.61 -1.12
N ILE A 121 -8.90 17.64 0.19
CA ILE A 121 -8.99 18.86 0.97
C ILE A 121 -7.88 19.76 0.40
N GLY A 122 -8.30 20.88 -0.19
CA GLY A 122 -7.45 21.92 -0.75
C GLY A 122 -6.57 22.60 0.28
#